data_AF-A0A1I3HNA1-F1
#
_entry.id   AF-A0A1I3HNA1-F1
#
_cell.length_a   1.000
_cell.length_b   1.000
_cell.length_c   1.000
_cell.angle_alpha   90.00
_cell.angle_beta   90.00
_cell.angle_gamma   90.00
#
_symmetry.space_group_name_H-M   'P 1'
#
loop_
_entity.id
_entity.type
_entity.pdbx_description
1 polymer ?
#
loop_
_entity_poly.entity_id
_entity_poly.type
_entity_poly.pdbx_seq_one_letter_code
_entity_poly.pdbx_strand_id
1 'polypeptide(L)'
;MPLSEKRSDIEAQLLMQLRRAEGPYRRALALIEKSVSPTNPTLDEISACLPRLEPLMRQTQEIESELGPCRQRWLQLGVKADNSLKAILDQHQKLLGGLIQQINSLEQQMQSLKTAVKPSVDSFVRHQQMQRAYQHSAR
;
A
#
# COMPACT_ATOMS: atom_id res chain seq x y z
N MET A 1 -19.44 -37.94 1.06
CA MET A 1 -18.17 -37.40 0.53
C MET A 1 -17.16 -37.36 1.66
N PRO A 2 -15.99 -37.99 1.51
CA PRO A 2 -14.98 -38.09 2.55
C PRO A 2 -14.37 -36.72 2.85
N LEU A 3 -14.15 -36.42 4.13
CA LEU A 3 -13.60 -35.15 4.62
C LEU A 3 -12.22 -34.81 4.04
N SER A 4 -11.49 -35.79 3.49
CA SER A 4 -10.18 -35.58 2.86
C SER A 4 -10.25 -34.90 1.50
N GLU A 5 -11.29 -35.14 0.71
CA GLU A 5 -11.48 -34.48 -0.60
C GLU A 5 -11.77 -32.99 -0.41
N LYS A 6 -12.70 -32.66 0.50
CA LYS A 6 -13.00 -31.26 0.86
C LYS A 6 -11.78 -30.51 1.39
N ARG A 7 -10.86 -31.19 2.08
CA ARG A 7 -9.62 -30.61 2.60
C ARG A 7 -8.65 -30.28 1.46
N SER A 8 -8.41 -31.23 0.56
CA SER A 8 -7.52 -31.05 -0.59
C SER A 8 -8.01 -29.91 -1.50
N ASP A 9 -9.33 -29.79 -1.68
CA ASP A 9 -9.93 -28.76 -2.52
C ASP A 9 -9.76 -27.35 -1.93
N ILE A 10 -9.94 -27.18 -0.62
CA ILE A 10 -9.77 -25.89 0.06
C ILE A 10 -8.30 -25.45 0.04
N GLU A 11 -7.37 -26.39 0.25
CA GLU A 11 -5.93 -26.12 0.20
C GLU A 11 -5.48 -25.75 -1.23
N ALA A 12 -5.93 -26.48 -2.25
CA ALA A 12 -5.67 -26.15 -3.65
C ALA A 12 -6.24 -24.77 -4.04
N GLN A 13 -7.46 -24.45 -3.58
CA GLN A 13 -8.09 -23.15 -3.81
C GLN A 13 -7.28 -22.02 -3.15
N LEU A 14 -6.84 -22.21 -1.90
CA LEU A 14 -6.01 -21.24 -1.19
C LEU A 14 -4.67 -21.01 -1.92
N LEU A 15 -4.00 -22.09 -2.33
CA LEU A 15 -2.75 -22.02 -3.08
C LEU A 15 -2.89 -21.25 -4.40
N MET A 16 -3.96 -21.52 -5.14
CA MET A 16 -4.24 -20.82 -6.40
C MET A 16 -4.44 -19.32 -6.17
N GLN A 17 -5.21 -18.94 -5.15
CA GLN A 17 -5.46 -17.52 -4.85
C GLN A 17 -4.20 -16.81 -4.34
N LEU A 18 -3.38 -17.46 -3.50
CA LEU A 18 -2.12 -16.89 -3.04
C LEU A 18 -1.15 -16.63 -4.21
N ARG A 19 -1.06 -17.56 -5.16
CA ARG A 19 -0.25 -17.39 -6.37
C ARG A 19 -0.75 -16.25 -7.25
N ARG A 20 -2.08 -16.10 -7.40
CA ARG A 20 -2.70 -15.00 -8.14
C ARG A 20 -2.40 -13.63 -7.50
N ALA A 21 -2.30 -13.58 -6.18
CA ALA A 21 -2.01 -12.37 -5.40
C ALA A 21 -0.57 -11.85 -5.56
N GLU A 22 0.41 -12.72 -5.82
CA GLU A 22 1.82 -12.32 -5.87
C GLU A 22 2.12 -11.28 -6.96
N GLY A 23 1.53 -11.44 -8.15
CA GLY A 23 1.78 -10.57 -9.30
C GLY A 23 1.41 -9.11 -9.02
N PRO A 24 0.18 -8.83 -8.57
CA PRO A 24 -0.23 -7.49 -8.11
C PRO A 24 0.69 -6.90 -7.05
N TYR A 25 1.09 -7.66 -6.02
CA TYR A 25 1.93 -7.12 -4.93
C TYR A 25 3.32 -6.75 -5.41
N ARG A 26 3.94 -7.62 -6.22
CA ARG A 26 5.24 -7.32 -6.82
C ARG A 26 5.19 -6.11 -7.74
N ARG A 27 4.10 -5.95 -8.52
CA ARG A 27 3.93 -4.78 -9.40
C ARG A 27 3.77 -3.49 -8.59
N ALA A 28 3.01 -3.52 -7.50
CA ALA A 28 2.86 -2.37 -6.62
C ALA A 28 4.19 -1.99 -5.95
N LEU A 29 4.91 -2.96 -5.40
CA LEU A 29 6.24 -2.75 -4.81
C LEU A 29 7.23 -2.18 -5.82
N ALA A 30 7.37 -2.81 -6.98
CA ALA A 30 8.29 -2.36 -8.01
C ALA A 30 7.94 -0.97 -8.55
N LEU A 31 6.65 -0.59 -8.56
CA LEU A 31 6.24 0.75 -8.94
C LEU A 31 6.74 1.77 -7.91
N ILE A 32 6.56 1.50 -6.60
CA ILE A 32 7.01 2.38 -5.52
C ILE A 32 8.53 2.53 -5.57
N GLU A 33 9.26 1.40 -5.64
CA GLU A 33 10.73 1.36 -5.67
C GLU A 33 11.32 2.11 -6.88
N LYS A 34 10.63 2.11 -8.02
CA LYS A 34 11.08 2.82 -9.22
C LYS A 34 10.69 4.29 -9.24
N SER A 35 9.55 4.64 -8.65
CA SER A 35 8.95 5.97 -8.83
C SER A 35 9.33 6.92 -7.72
N VAL A 36 9.78 6.41 -6.57
CA VAL A 36 10.04 7.23 -5.39
C VAL A 36 11.41 6.89 -4.79
N SER A 37 12.25 7.91 -4.65
CA SER A 37 13.54 7.76 -3.98
C SER A 37 13.36 7.36 -2.51
N PRO A 38 14.02 6.31 -2.03
CA PRO A 38 13.83 5.81 -0.66
C PRO A 38 14.39 6.77 0.41
N THR A 39 15.28 7.70 0.04
CA THR A 39 15.96 8.58 1.00
C THR A 39 15.37 9.99 1.04
N ASN A 40 15.09 10.59 -0.13
CA ASN A 40 14.61 11.96 -0.24
C ASN A 40 13.62 12.09 -1.41
N PRO A 41 12.37 11.66 -1.22
CA PRO A 41 11.37 11.81 -2.27
C PRO A 41 10.97 13.27 -2.43
N THR A 42 10.69 13.64 -3.68
CA THR A 42 10.10 14.93 -4.02
C THR A 42 8.58 14.83 -4.06
N LEU A 43 7.90 15.98 -3.92
CA LEU A 43 6.44 16.04 -4.04
C LEU A 43 5.99 15.59 -5.45
N ASP A 44 6.77 15.88 -6.48
CA ASP A 44 6.48 15.52 -7.87
C ASP A 44 6.58 14.01 -8.09
N GLU A 45 7.60 13.34 -7.53
CA GLU A 45 7.74 11.88 -7.57
C GLU A 45 6.56 11.17 -6.91
N ILE A 46 6.19 11.60 -5.70
CA ILE A 46 5.05 11.04 -4.98
C ILE A 46 3.76 11.28 -5.77
N SER A 47 3.54 12.51 -6.25
CA SER A 47 2.33 12.89 -7.00
C SER A 47 2.20 12.16 -8.33
N ALA A 48 3.32 11.86 -9.01
CA ALA A 48 3.33 11.06 -10.24
C ALA A 48 3.10 9.56 -9.97
N CYS A 49 3.49 9.06 -8.79
CA CYS A 49 3.32 7.68 -8.39
C CYS A 49 1.87 7.35 -7.99
N LEU A 50 1.18 8.26 -7.27
CA LEU A 50 -0.13 8.02 -6.68
C LEU A 50 -1.21 7.54 -7.69
N PRO A 51 -1.41 8.17 -8.86
CA PRO A 51 -2.43 7.73 -9.83
C PRO A 51 -2.17 6.33 -10.40
N ARG A 52 -0.90 5.90 -10.42
CA ARG A 52 -0.49 4.57 -10.90
C ARG A 52 -0.60 3.52 -9.80
N LEU A 53 -0.42 3.93 -8.54
CA LEU A 53 -0.50 3.06 -7.37
C LEU A 53 -1.96 2.77 -6.99
N GLU A 54 -2.87 3.74 -7.11
CA GLU A 54 -4.29 3.61 -6.77
C GLU A 54 -4.97 2.35 -7.36
N PRO A 55 -4.91 2.08 -8.68
CA PRO A 55 -5.55 0.88 -9.24
C PRO A 55 -4.91 -0.41 -8.75
N LEU A 56 -3.60 -0.42 -8.47
CA LEU A 56 -2.90 -1.59 -7.92
C LEU A 56 -3.29 -1.84 -6.45
N MET A 57 -3.56 -0.79 -5.68
CA MET A 57 -4.06 -0.89 -4.31
C MET A 57 -5.49 -1.41 -4.28
N ARG A 58 -6.36 -0.92 -5.16
CA ARG A 58 -7.71 -1.46 -5.31
C ARG A 58 -7.68 -2.95 -5.65
N GLN A 59 -6.87 -3.33 -6.64
CA GLN A 59 -6.69 -4.73 -7.01
C GLN A 59 -6.15 -5.58 -5.84
N THR A 60 -5.22 -5.04 -5.06
CA THR A 60 -4.66 -5.74 -3.88
C THR A 60 -5.71 -5.94 -2.80
N GLN A 61 -6.52 -4.91 -2.52
CA GLN A 61 -7.60 -4.98 -1.55
C GLN A 61 -8.68 -5.98 -1.96
N GLU A 62 -9.05 -6.01 -3.24
CA GLU A 62 -9.99 -6.99 -3.80
C GLU A 62 -9.48 -8.42 -3.58
N ILE A 63 -8.22 -8.68 -3.91
CA ILE A 63 -7.61 -10.01 -3.76
C ILE A 63 -7.52 -10.43 -2.28
N GLU A 64 -7.14 -9.52 -1.37
CA GLU A 64 -7.13 -9.82 0.06
C GLU A 64 -8.53 -10.11 0.61
N SER A 65 -9.55 -9.41 0.09
CA SER A 65 -10.95 -9.67 0.46
C SER A 65 -11.44 -11.04 -0.02
N GLU A 66 -10.98 -11.49 -1.20
CA GLU A 66 -11.25 -12.84 -1.73
C GLU A 66 -10.49 -13.93 -0.94
N LEU A 67 -9.27 -13.62 -0.49
CA LEU A 67 -8.42 -14.55 0.28
C LEU A 67 -8.93 -14.78 1.71
N GLY A 68 -9.51 -13.75 2.34
CA GLY A 68 -9.96 -13.80 3.74
C GLY A 68 -10.84 -15.02 4.06
N PRO A 69 -11.94 -15.27 3.31
CA PRO A 69 -12.81 -16.43 3.53
C PRO A 69 -12.10 -17.76 3.31
N CYS A 70 -11.22 -17.87 2.31
CA CYS A 70 -10.46 -19.10 2.04
C CYS A 70 -9.49 -19.41 3.18
N ARG A 71 -8.76 -18.40 3.66
CA ARG A 71 -7.84 -18.52 4.79
C ARG A 71 -8.59 -18.87 6.09
N GLN A 72 -9.73 -18.24 6.36
CA GLN A 72 -10.57 -18.58 7.52
C GLN A 72 -11.08 -20.01 7.47
N ARG A 73 -11.61 -20.46 6.32
CA ARG A 73 -12.07 -21.84 6.14
C ARG A 73 -10.93 -22.84 6.33
N TRP A 74 -9.75 -22.56 5.80
CA TRP A 74 -8.57 -23.39 5.99
C TRP A 74 -8.14 -23.46 7.47
N LEU A 75 -8.13 -22.34 8.20
CA LEU A 75 -7.82 -22.30 9.63
C LEU A 75 -8.84 -23.08 10.47
N GLN A 76 -10.13 -23.02 10.13
CA GLN A 76 -11.20 -23.77 10.81
C GLN A 76 -11.03 -25.28 10.70
N LEU A 77 -10.35 -25.78 9.67
CA LEU A 77 -10.05 -27.21 9.55
C LEU A 77 -8.99 -27.68 10.56
N GLY A 78 -8.29 -26.76 11.24
CA GLY A 78 -7.26 -27.09 12.24
C GLY A 78 -6.06 -27.84 11.66
N VAL A 79 -5.89 -27.77 10.34
CA VAL A 79 -4.87 -28.50 9.60
C VAL A 79 -3.54 -27.75 9.65
N LYS A 80 -2.45 -28.45 9.97
CA LYS A 80 -1.10 -27.91 9.79
C LYS A 80 -0.80 -27.75 8.30
N ALA A 81 -0.34 -26.58 7.90
CA ALA A 81 0.15 -26.34 6.56
C ALA A 81 1.26 -27.33 6.23
N ASP A 82 1.21 -27.90 5.02
CA ASP A 82 2.37 -28.58 4.50
C ASP A 82 3.52 -27.58 4.25
N ASN A 83 4.72 -28.09 3.99
CA ASN A 83 5.90 -27.24 3.78
C ASN A 83 5.74 -26.30 2.57
N SER A 84 4.96 -26.69 1.57
CA SER A 84 4.77 -25.92 0.33
C SER A 84 3.82 -24.74 0.55
N LEU A 85 2.70 -24.97 1.24
CA LEU A 85 1.74 -23.95 1.64
C LEU A 85 2.36 -22.99 2.63
N LYS A 86 3.15 -23.50 3.59
CA LYS A 86 3.88 -22.65 4.54
C LYS A 86 4.81 -21.67 3.82
N ALA A 87 5.62 -22.16 2.88
CA ALA A 87 6.53 -21.31 2.13
C ALA A 87 5.79 -20.21 1.33
N ILE A 88 4.66 -20.56 0.70
CA ILE A 88 3.84 -19.59 -0.06
C ILE A 88 3.18 -18.58 0.87
N LEU A 89 2.67 -19.00 2.03
CA LEU A 89 2.11 -18.10 3.04
C LEU A 89 3.16 -17.13 3.57
N ASP A 90 4.37 -17.61 3.86
CA ASP A 90 5.48 -16.77 4.34
C ASP A 90 5.89 -15.75 3.26
N GLN A 91 5.96 -16.18 2.00
CA GLN A 91 6.27 -15.29 0.88
C GLN A 91 5.18 -14.23 0.65
N HIS A 92 3.91 -14.63 0.69
CA HIS A 92 2.77 -13.72 0.58
C HIS A 92 2.77 -12.69 1.72
N GLN A 93 3.00 -13.14 2.95
CA GLN A 93 3.11 -12.27 4.12
C GLN A 93 4.29 -11.30 4.02
N LYS A 94 5.43 -11.75 3.48
CA LYS A 94 6.59 -10.88 3.22
C LYS A 94 6.27 -9.80 2.19
N LEU A 95 5.60 -10.15 1.09
CA LEU A 95 5.21 -9.20 0.04
C LEU A 95 4.21 -8.17 0.57
N LEU A 96 3.18 -8.63 1.28
CA LEU A 96 2.16 -7.76 1.87
C LEU A 96 2.77 -6.84 2.94
N GLY A 97 3.61 -7.39 3.82
CA GLY A 97 4.31 -6.61 4.86
C GLY A 97 5.23 -5.55 4.26
N GLY A 98 5.99 -5.90 3.21
CA GLY A 98 6.82 -4.95 2.48
C GLY A 98 5.99 -3.84 1.83
N LEU A 99 4.85 -4.18 1.24
CA LEU A 99 3.96 -3.19 0.62
C LEU A 99 3.39 -2.21 1.66
N ILE A 100 2.91 -2.73 2.80
CA ILE A 100 2.40 -1.91 3.90
C ILE A 100 3.50 -0.97 4.41
N GLN A 101 4.73 -1.47 4.61
CA GLN A 101 5.85 -0.63 5.04
C GLN A 101 6.15 0.49 4.04
N GLN A 102 6.17 0.18 2.75
CA GLN A 102 6.43 1.18 1.70
C GLN A 102 5.34 2.25 1.65
N ILE A 103 4.07 1.86 1.73
CA ILE A 103 2.94 2.81 1.75
C ILE A 103 3.03 3.72 2.98
N ASN A 104 3.25 3.15 4.17
CA ASN A 104 3.40 3.93 5.39
C ASN A 104 4.57 4.90 5.31
N SER A 105 5.69 4.49 4.69
CA SER A 105 6.84 5.38 4.48
C SER A 105 6.50 6.54 3.54
N LEU A 106 5.79 6.27 2.44
CA LEU A 106 5.34 7.30 1.50
C LEU A 106 4.41 8.31 2.18
N GLU A 107 3.47 7.82 3.00
CA GLU A 107 2.55 8.67 3.76
C GLU A 107 3.30 9.57 4.75
N GLN A 108 4.27 9.03 5.49
CA GLN A 108 5.11 9.80 6.40
C GLN A 108 5.91 10.86 5.66
N GLN A 109 6.51 10.51 4.52
CA GLN A 109 7.28 11.44 3.68
C GLN A 109 6.38 12.57 3.16
N MET A 110 5.20 12.25 2.62
CA MET A 110 4.22 13.24 2.16
C MET A 110 3.79 14.19 3.29
N GLN A 111 3.52 13.65 4.48
CA GLN A 111 3.14 14.45 5.64
C GLN A 111 4.30 15.37 6.07
N SER A 112 5.54 14.88 6.03
CA SER A 112 6.73 15.69 6.35
C SER A 112 6.90 16.86 5.38
N LEU A 113 6.76 16.62 4.07
CA LEU A 113 6.82 17.66 3.04
C LEU A 113 5.71 18.70 3.24
N LYS A 114 4.49 18.26 3.55
CA LYS A 114 3.36 19.15 3.85
C LYS A 114 3.65 20.03 5.06
N THR A 115 4.25 19.49 6.12
CA THR A 115 4.64 20.28 7.29
C THR A 115 5.79 21.24 7.01
N ALA A 116 6.73 20.89 6.13
CA ALA A 116 7.86 21.74 5.76
C ALA A 116 7.45 22.97 4.92
N VAL A 117 6.44 22.83 4.07
CA VAL A 117 5.96 23.93 3.19
C VAL A 117 5.07 24.92 3.94
N LYS A 118 4.38 24.50 5.01
CA LYS A 118 3.41 25.31 5.75
C LYS A 118 3.98 26.66 6.24
N PRO A 119 5.16 26.75 6.87
CA PRO A 119 5.71 28.04 7.33
C PRO A 119 6.00 29.01 6.18
N SER A 120 6.48 28.51 5.04
CA SER A 120 6.75 29.33 3.86
C SER A 120 5.46 29.92 3.29
N VAL A 121 4.40 29.12 3.18
CA VAL A 121 3.07 29.59 2.75
C VAL A 121 2.52 30.62 3.73
N ASP A 122 2.59 30.37 5.04
CA ASP A 122 2.13 31.31 6.06
C ASP A 122 2.88 32.64 5.98
N SER A 123 4.20 32.61 5.78
CA SER A 123 5.02 33.81 5.63
C SER A 123 4.64 34.62 4.39
N PHE A 124 4.39 33.95 3.27
CA PHE A 124 3.97 34.59 2.02
C PHE A 124 2.59 35.23 2.15
N VAL A 125 1.63 34.53 2.75
CA VAL A 125 0.27 35.04 3.00
C VAL A 125 0.32 36.27 3.91
N ARG A 126 1.09 36.22 5.00
CA ARG A 126 1.27 37.39 5.89
C ARG A 126 1.88 38.58 5.15
N HIS A 127 2.91 38.35 4.33
CA HIS A 127 3.53 39.41 3.54
C HIS A 127 2.54 40.06 2.56
N GLN A 128 1.73 39.25 1.87
CA GLN A 128 0.70 39.75 0.96
C GLN A 128 -0.39 40.54 1.69
N GLN A 129 -0.84 40.07 2.86
CA GLN A 129 -1.83 40.78 3.69
C GLN A 129 -1.29 42.14 4.16
N MET A 130 -0.04 42.18 4.62
CA MET A 130 0.62 43.44 5.00
C MET A 130 0.69 44.42 3.83
N GLN A 131 1.11 43.98 2.64
CA GLN A 131 1.16 44.85 1.45
C GLN A 131 -0.21 45.45 1.12
N ARG A 132 -1.29 44.66 1.20
CA ARG A 132 -2.66 45.17 0.98
C ARG A 132 -3.07 46.20 2.02
N ALA A 133 -2.74 45.98 3.30
CA ALA A 133 -3.04 46.94 4.37
C ALA A 133 -2.35 48.29 4.14
N TYR A 134 -1.09 48.29 3.68
CA TYR A 134 -0.36 49.52 3.34
C TYR A 134 -0.90 50.23 2.09
N GLN A 135 -1.38 49.49 1.09
CA GLN A 135 -1.99 50.09 -0.11
C GLN A 135 -3.32 50.78 0.19
N HIS A 136 -4.09 50.29 1.17
CA HIS A 136 -5.35 50.90 1.60
C HIS A 136 -5.19 52.08 2.56
N SER A 137 -4.04 52.21 3.22
CA SER A 137 -3.73 53.31 4.15
C SER A 137 -2.96 54.48 3.52
N ALA A 138 -2.55 54.34 2.25
CA ALA A 138 -1.87 55.37 1.46
C ALA A 138 -2.80 56.13 0.48
N ARG A 139 -4.12 55.91 0.57
CA ARG A 139 -5.17 56.67 -0.13
C ARG A 139 -5.98 57.47 0.88
#